data_AF-A0A452V8M3-F1
#
_entry.id   AF-A0A452V8M3-F1
#
_cell.length_a   1.000
_cell.length_b   1.000
_cell.length_c   1.000
_cell.angle_alpha   90.00
_cell.angle_beta   90.00
_cell.angle_gamma   90.00
#
_symmetry.space_group_name_H-M   'P 1'
#
loop_
_entity.id
_entity.type
_entity.pdbx_description
1 polymer ?
#
loop_
_entity_poly.entity_id
_entity_poly.type
_entity_poly.pdbx_seq_one_letter_code
_entity_poly.pdbx_strand_id
1 'polypeptide(L)'
;QEEDQPEQINEQTEDEPQQKEEPTGLSSESLTSEKKVEVGGTLTWMPLSSLFSCKTPGNQHKPSTSNPEVIKIQAWWRGTLVRRTLLHAVIRALIIQRWWKQILTKLMEKRRCAALETFTRKEWAAVKLQSWVRMWRIRRRYCRLLNAARIIQAYWRCHTCASRGFIKGHYRVTANQLHLELEILLGSGPCIVSECIPLPIKQ
;
A
#
# COMPACT_ATOMS: atom_id res chain seq x y z
N GLN A 1 26.56 8.36 -26.72
CA GLN A 1 26.26 9.38 -25.69
C GLN A 1 24.85 9.82 -25.98
N GLU A 2 23.92 9.09 -25.38
CA GLU A 2 22.47 9.10 -25.63
C GLU A 2 21.81 8.70 -24.29
N GLU A 3 20.55 9.08 -24.09
CA GLU A 3 19.75 9.16 -22.83
C GLU A 3 19.84 10.55 -22.17
N ASP A 4 18.83 11.43 -22.17
CA ASP A 4 17.34 11.34 -22.10
C ASP A 4 16.77 11.11 -20.67
N GLN A 5 16.51 12.25 -19.98
CA GLN A 5 15.48 12.53 -18.95
C GLN A 5 15.48 11.76 -17.59
N PRO A 6 14.72 12.19 -16.52
CA PRO A 6 13.68 13.23 -16.44
C PRO A 6 13.69 14.18 -15.19
N GLU A 7 12.77 15.16 -15.31
CA GLU A 7 11.99 15.93 -14.33
C GLU A 7 11.95 15.48 -12.86
N GLN A 8 12.06 16.44 -11.93
CA GLN A 8 11.55 16.34 -10.56
C GLN A 8 10.20 17.06 -10.45
N ILE A 9 9.17 16.30 -10.07
CA ILE A 9 7.84 16.78 -9.69
C ILE A 9 7.69 16.61 -8.18
N ASN A 10 7.40 17.74 -7.52
CA ASN A 10 6.39 17.94 -6.47
C ASN A 10 6.41 17.03 -5.22
N GLU A 11 6.92 17.56 -4.11
CA GLU A 11 6.63 17.07 -2.76
C GLU A 11 5.30 17.65 -2.25
N GLN A 12 4.32 16.77 -2.05
CA GLN A 12 3.19 16.99 -1.15
C GLN A 12 3.62 16.62 0.26
N THR A 13 3.30 17.47 1.24
CA THR A 13 3.23 17.10 2.66
C THR A 13 1.82 17.42 3.14
N GLU A 14 1.05 16.37 3.44
CA GLU A 14 -0.09 16.45 4.37
C GLU A 14 0.45 16.24 5.79
N ASP A 15 -0.09 16.94 6.79
CA ASP A 15 -0.79 16.26 7.90
C ASP A 15 -1.43 17.22 8.92
N GLU A 16 -2.67 16.85 9.26
CA GLU A 16 -3.42 17.04 10.53
C GLU A 16 -4.01 18.40 10.95
N PRO A 17 -5.19 18.40 11.64
CA PRO A 17 -5.27 17.97 13.05
C PRO A 17 -6.52 17.19 13.53
N GLN A 18 -6.34 16.42 14.61
CA GLN A 18 -7.34 15.78 15.47
C GLN A 18 -8.13 16.72 16.42
N GLN A 19 -9.45 16.51 16.42
CA GLN A 19 -10.47 16.34 17.50
C GLN A 19 -10.60 17.24 18.77
N LYS A 20 -11.90 17.38 19.14
CA LYS A 20 -12.60 17.73 20.42
C LYS A 20 -12.91 19.22 20.62
N GLU A 21 -14.13 19.69 20.92
CA GLU A 21 -15.31 19.14 21.63
C GLU A 21 -16.62 19.84 21.16
N GLU A 22 -17.75 19.13 21.20
CA GLU A 22 -19.16 19.59 21.04
C GLU A 22 -19.67 20.21 22.39
N PRO A 23 -20.92 20.75 22.55
CA PRO A 23 -22.16 20.44 21.81
C PRO A 23 -23.10 21.64 21.51
N THR A 24 -24.14 21.43 20.70
CA THR A 24 -25.55 21.77 21.02
C THR A 24 -26.45 21.68 19.78
N GLY A 25 -27.38 20.72 19.80
CA GLY A 25 -28.66 20.72 19.07
C GLY A 25 -28.60 20.16 17.64
N LEU A 26 -29.39 19.17 17.21
CA LEU A 26 -30.64 18.60 17.74
C LEU A 26 -30.76 17.14 17.28
N SER A 27 -31.37 16.36 18.16
CA SER A 27 -31.58 14.91 18.15
C SER A 27 -32.46 14.42 16.99
N SER A 28 -32.02 13.33 16.37
CA SER A 28 -32.89 12.28 15.82
C SER A 28 -33.66 11.62 16.98
N GLU A 29 -34.95 11.31 16.80
CA GLU A 29 -35.47 9.93 16.72
C GLU A 29 -36.99 9.82 16.99
N SER A 30 -37.51 8.77 16.37
CA SER A 30 -38.65 7.94 16.80
C SER A 30 -40.06 8.28 16.30
N LEU A 31 -40.58 7.30 15.55
CA LEU A 31 -41.99 7.02 15.32
C LEU A 31 -42.67 6.58 16.62
N THR A 32 -43.87 7.09 16.90
CA THR A 32 -45.10 6.36 17.33
C THR A 32 -46.17 7.41 17.68
N SER A 33 -47.27 7.48 16.94
CA SER A 33 -48.58 6.86 17.21
C SER A 33 -49.58 7.81 17.90
N GLU A 34 -50.66 8.11 17.15
CA GLU A 34 -52.02 8.44 17.58
C GLU A 34 -52.31 9.70 18.43
N LYS A 35 -52.95 10.71 17.82
CA LYS A 35 -54.40 10.97 18.01
C LYS A 35 -54.94 12.10 17.12
N LYS A 36 -56.16 11.83 16.66
CA LYS A 36 -57.07 12.51 15.74
C LYS A 36 -57.76 13.71 16.38
N VAL A 37 -57.81 14.88 15.72
CA VAL A 37 -58.99 15.80 15.70
C VAL A 37 -58.98 16.60 14.39
N GLU A 38 -60.09 16.52 13.67
CA GLU A 38 -60.40 17.15 12.39
C GLU A 38 -60.67 18.65 12.50
N VAL A 39 -60.29 19.42 11.46
CA VAL A 39 -61.07 20.41 10.68
C VAL A 39 -60.20 20.71 9.46
N GLY A 40 -60.57 20.67 8.19
CA GLY A 40 -61.83 20.56 7.47
C GLY A 40 -61.47 20.95 6.04
N GLY A 41 -61.61 20.02 5.07
CA GLY A 41 -61.17 20.25 3.70
C GLY A 41 -60.87 18.97 2.93
N THR A 42 -61.84 18.05 2.91
CA THR A 42 -61.75 16.81 2.13
C THR A 42 -61.75 17.12 0.64
N LEU A 43 -60.56 17.26 0.04
CA LEU A 43 -60.40 17.04 -1.40
C LEU A 43 -60.47 15.54 -1.64
N THR A 44 -61.70 15.08 -1.78
CA THR A 44 -62.06 13.73 -2.21
C THR A 44 -61.23 13.37 -3.44
N TRP A 45 -60.37 12.36 -3.29
CA TRP A 45 -59.68 11.71 -4.39
C TRP A 45 -60.74 11.17 -5.35
N MET A 46 -61.01 11.91 -6.43
CA MET A 46 -61.78 11.37 -7.53
C MET A 46 -60.97 10.23 -8.15
N PRO A 47 -61.57 9.07 -8.39
CA PRO A 47 -60.87 8.00 -9.08
C PRO A 47 -60.46 8.49 -10.47
N LEU A 48 -59.22 8.22 -10.87
CA LEU A 48 -58.64 8.54 -12.19
C LEU A 48 -59.41 7.92 -13.37
N SER A 49 -60.53 7.24 -13.09
CA SER A 49 -61.53 6.81 -14.06
C SER A 49 -62.43 7.94 -14.57
N SER A 50 -62.52 9.10 -13.89
CA SER A 50 -63.46 10.18 -14.30
C SER A 50 -62.87 11.26 -15.22
N LEU A 51 -61.53 11.35 -15.36
CA LEU A 51 -60.87 12.38 -16.19
C LEU A 51 -60.58 11.93 -17.64
N PHE A 52 -60.84 10.67 -17.97
CA PHE A 52 -60.78 10.14 -19.34
C PHE A 52 -62.17 9.76 -19.85
N SER A 53 -63.17 10.58 -19.55
CA SER A 53 -64.37 10.64 -20.39
C SER A 53 -64.20 11.79 -21.37
N CYS A 54 -63.40 11.55 -22.43
CA CYS A 54 -63.51 12.38 -23.62
C CYS A 54 -64.92 12.16 -24.19
N LYS A 55 -65.87 12.99 -23.77
CA LYS A 55 -67.14 13.19 -24.44
C LYS A 55 -66.80 13.68 -25.86
N THR A 56 -66.75 12.74 -26.79
CA THR A 56 -66.85 13.03 -28.21
C THR A 56 -68.19 13.73 -28.45
N PRO A 57 -68.21 14.94 -29.05
CA PRO A 57 -69.47 15.54 -29.45
C PRO A 57 -70.10 14.62 -30.51
N GLY A 58 -71.24 14.04 -30.15
CA GLY A 58 -72.04 13.19 -31.04
C GLY A 58 -72.65 14.02 -32.15
N ASN A 59 -71.90 14.20 -33.24
CA ASN A 59 -72.47 14.58 -34.52
C ASN A 59 -72.88 13.29 -35.24
N GLN A 60 -74.19 13.07 -35.34
CA GLN A 60 -74.82 11.95 -36.03
C GLN A 60 -74.72 12.16 -37.56
N HIS A 61 -73.50 12.19 -38.10
CA HIS A 61 -73.32 11.89 -39.51
C HIS A 61 -73.25 10.37 -39.63
N LYS A 62 -74.31 9.79 -40.21
CA LYS A 62 -74.34 8.43 -40.75
C LYS A 62 -72.97 8.11 -41.37
N PRO A 63 -72.21 7.10 -40.91
CA PRO A 63 -71.00 6.72 -41.60
C PRO A 63 -71.40 6.20 -42.97
N SER A 64 -71.26 7.06 -43.96
CA SER A 64 -71.14 6.70 -45.38
C SER A 64 -70.30 5.43 -45.43
N THR A 65 -70.85 4.35 -46.00
CA THR A 65 -70.20 3.09 -46.39
C THR A 65 -68.70 3.08 -46.07
N SER A 66 -68.37 2.74 -44.81
CA SER A 66 -66.98 2.69 -44.37
C SER A 66 -66.32 1.52 -45.09
N ASN A 67 -65.52 1.84 -46.11
CA ASN A 67 -64.82 0.84 -46.88
C ASN A 67 -63.92 0.03 -45.93
N PRO A 68 -64.14 -1.29 -45.76
CA PRO A 68 -63.38 -2.11 -44.82
C PRO A 68 -61.87 -2.08 -45.10
N GLU A 69 -61.49 -1.82 -46.35
CA GLU A 69 -60.10 -1.65 -46.77
C GLU A 69 -59.41 -0.44 -46.13
N VAL A 70 -60.11 0.68 -45.94
CA VAL A 70 -59.55 1.88 -45.28
C VAL A 70 -59.28 1.60 -43.80
N ILE A 71 -60.18 0.87 -43.14
CA ILE A 71 -60.01 0.46 -41.74
C ILE A 71 -58.80 -0.46 -41.59
N LYS A 72 -58.60 -1.42 -42.51
CA LYS A 72 -57.42 -2.30 -42.51
C LYS A 72 -56.13 -1.50 -42.64
N ILE A 73 -56.08 -0.52 -43.55
CA ILE A 73 -54.91 0.34 -43.73
C ILE A 73 -54.64 1.18 -42.47
N GLN A 74 -55.67 1.75 -41.85
CA GLN A 74 -55.52 2.53 -40.61
C GLN A 74 -55.05 1.65 -39.42
N ALA A 75 -55.62 0.45 -39.27
CA ALA A 75 -55.21 -0.49 -38.25
C ALA A 75 -53.75 -0.94 -38.46
N TRP A 76 -53.36 -1.17 -39.71
CA TRP A 76 -51.98 -1.51 -40.07
C TRP A 76 -51.01 -0.38 -39.69
N TRP A 77 -51.31 0.87 -40.05
CA TRP A 77 -50.46 2.02 -39.70
C TRP A 77 -50.32 2.21 -38.19
N ARG A 78 -51.42 2.11 -37.42
CA ARG A 78 -51.38 2.18 -35.96
C ARG A 78 -50.52 1.06 -35.36
N GLY A 79 -50.66 -0.17 -35.89
CA GLY A 79 -49.86 -1.31 -35.46
C GLY A 79 -48.36 -1.14 -35.77
N THR A 80 -48.01 -0.61 -36.94
CA THR A 80 -46.62 -0.36 -37.33
C THR A 80 -45.96 0.72 -36.47
N LEU A 81 -46.69 1.81 -36.18
CA LEU A 81 -46.20 2.88 -35.32
C LEU A 81 -45.89 2.38 -33.89
N VAL A 82 -46.79 1.58 -33.31
CA VAL A 82 -46.59 0.98 -31.97
C VAL A 82 -45.41 0.01 -31.98
N ARG A 83 -45.28 -0.85 -32.99
CA ARG A 83 -44.13 -1.77 -33.08
C ARG A 83 -42.78 -1.04 -33.18
N ARG A 84 -42.72 0.06 -33.94
CA ARG A 84 -41.50 0.87 -34.07
C ARG A 84 -41.10 1.54 -32.75
N THR A 85 -42.09 2.06 -32.02
CA THR A 85 -41.83 2.70 -30.71
C THR A 85 -41.40 1.69 -29.65
N LEU A 86 -42.05 0.52 -29.59
CA LEU A 86 -41.66 -0.58 -28.70
C LEU A 86 -40.25 -1.07 -29.01
N LEU A 87 -39.90 -1.25 -30.28
CA LEU A 87 -38.54 -1.66 -30.66
C LEU A 87 -37.49 -0.65 -30.18
N HIS A 88 -37.74 0.64 -30.38
CA HIS A 88 -36.86 1.70 -29.86
C HIS A 88 -36.75 1.68 -28.33
N ALA A 89 -37.86 1.45 -27.62
CA ALA A 89 -37.87 1.36 -26.17
C ALA A 89 -37.05 0.15 -25.68
N VAL A 90 -37.21 -1.01 -26.31
CA VAL A 90 -36.46 -2.23 -25.98
C VAL A 90 -34.96 -2.03 -26.22
N ILE A 91 -34.56 -1.46 -27.35
CA ILE A 91 -33.14 -1.19 -27.65
C ILE A 91 -32.54 -0.27 -26.59
N ARG A 92 -33.25 0.81 -26.20
CA ARG A 92 -32.79 1.72 -25.14
C ARG A 92 -32.66 1.01 -23.80
N ALA A 93 -33.65 0.20 -23.42
CA ALA A 93 -33.60 -0.57 -22.18
C ALA A 93 -32.41 -1.55 -22.16
N LEU A 94 -32.15 -2.24 -23.27
CA LEU A 94 -31.00 -3.15 -23.40
C LEU A 94 -29.66 -2.44 -23.25
N ILE A 95 -29.51 -1.24 -23.80
CA ILE A 95 -28.29 -0.42 -23.63
C ILE A 95 -28.08 -0.08 -22.15
N ILE A 96 -29.13 0.38 -21.46
CA ILE A 96 -29.08 0.72 -20.04
C ILE A 96 -28.75 -0.51 -19.20
N GLN A 97 -29.39 -1.65 -19.45
CA GLN A 97 -29.12 -2.90 -18.74
C GLN A 97 -27.68 -3.37 -18.95
N ARG A 98 -27.17 -3.29 -20.18
CA ARG A 98 -25.79 -3.69 -20.49
C ARG A 98 -24.79 -2.76 -19.82
N TRP A 99 -25.05 -1.46 -19.81
CA TRP A 99 -24.22 -0.47 -19.11
C TRP A 99 -24.17 -0.73 -17.61
N TRP A 100 -25.30 -1.00 -16.98
CA TRP A 100 -25.36 -1.36 -15.56
C TRP A 100 -24.57 -2.64 -15.24
N LYS A 101 -24.72 -3.69 -16.08
CA LYS A 101 -23.92 -4.92 -15.92
C LYS A 101 -22.42 -4.64 -16.00
N GLN A 102 -21.99 -3.80 -16.94
CA GLN A 102 -20.58 -3.41 -17.08
C GLN A 102 -20.06 -2.60 -15.87
N ILE A 103 -20.88 -1.74 -15.28
CA ILE A 103 -20.50 -1.01 -14.06
C ILE A 103 -20.36 -1.97 -12.89
N LEU A 104 -21.30 -2.91 -12.76
CA LEU A 104 -21.29 -3.87 -11.66
C LEU A 104 -20.08 -4.80 -11.75
N THR A 105 -19.72 -5.30 -12.94
CA THR A 105 -18.52 -6.12 -13.13
C THR A 105 -17.25 -5.33 -12.78
N LYS A 106 -17.12 -4.10 -13.27
CA LYS A 106 -15.99 -3.22 -12.91
C LYS A 106 -15.88 -2.98 -11.41
N LEU A 107 -17.01 -2.79 -10.73
CA LEU A 107 -17.02 -2.59 -9.28
C LEU A 107 -16.55 -3.86 -8.53
N MET A 108 -17.02 -5.02 -8.96
CA MET A 108 -16.61 -6.30 -8.37
C MET A 108 -15.14 -6.62 -8.64
N GLU A 109 -14.64 -6.34 -9.84
CA GLU A 109 -13.22 -6.46 -10.19
C GLU A 109 -12.36 -5.55 -9.31
N LYS A 110 -12.73 -4.29 -9.14
CA LYS A 110 -12.02 -3.36 -8.24
C LYS A 110 -11.97 -3.88 -6.80
N ARG A 111 -13.10 -4.37 -6.28
CA ARG A 111 -13.16 -4.97 -4.94
C ARG A 111 -12.25 -6.21 -4.84
N ARG A 112 -12.27 -7.06 -5.86
CA ARG A 112 -11.42 -8.27 -5.93
C ARG A 112 -9.93 -7.90 -5.98
N CYS A 113 -9.54 -6.94 -6.81
CA CYS A 113 -8.17 -6.46 -6.89
C CYS A 113 -7.70 -5.86 -5.57
N ALA A 114 -8.51 -5.01 -4.94
CA ALA A 114 -8.18 -4.43 -3.63
C ALA A 114 -8.00 -5.51 -2.56
N ALA A 115 -8.89 -6.51 -2.52
CA ALA A 115 -8.73 -7.64 -1.61
C ALA A 115 -7.42 -8.39 -1.86
N LEU A 116 -7.12 -8.75 -3.12
CA LEU A 116 -5.87 -9.43 -3.48
C LEU A 116 -4.64 -8.61 -3.12
N GLU A 117 -4.64 -7.30 -3.36
CA GLU A 117 -3.53 -6.41 -3.02
C GLU A 117 -3.25 -6.38 -1.50
N THR A 118 -4.29 -6.39 -0.68
CA THR A 118 -4.08 -6.47 0.78
C THR A 118 -3.46 -7.80 1.21
N PHE A 119 -3.83 -8.92 0.55
CA PHE A 119 -3.23 -10.23 0.83
C PHE A 119 -1.79 -10.30 0.36
N THR A 120 -1.50 -9.89 -0.87
CA THR A 120 -0.13 -9.88 -1.38
C THR A 120 0.75 -8.98 -0.54
N ARG A 121 0.30 -7.78 -0.14
CA ARG A 121 1.06 -6.88 0.74
C ARG A 121 1.42 -7.55 2.07
N LYS A 122 0.49 -8.31 2.67
CA LYS A 122 0.75 -9.09 3.89
C LYS A 122 1.78 -10.20 3.65
N GLU A 123 1.68 -10.93 2.54
CA GLU A 123 2.64 -11.97 2.17
C GLU A 123 4.04 -11.39 1.93
N TRP A 124 4.14 -10.29 1.18
CA TRP A 124 5.40 -9.58 0.94
C TRP A 124 6.03 -9.12 2.26
N ALA A 125 5.23 -8.56 3.17
CA ALA A 125 5.71 -8.18 4.51
C ALA A 125 6.19 -9.41 5.31
N ALA A 126 5.44 -10.51 5.27
CA ALA A 126 5.81 -11.75 5.95
C ALA A 126 7.10 -12.36 5.38
N VAL A 127 7.26 -12.42 4.07
CA VAL A 127 8.47 -12.94 3.39
C VAL A 127 9.68 -12.06 3.69
N LYS A 128 9.53 -10.73 3.68
CA LYS A 128 10.58 -9.81 4.12
C LYS A 128 10.94 -10.06 5.58
N LEU A 129 9.97 -10.14 6.48
CA LEU A 129 10.27 -10.40 7.89
C LEU A 129 10.97 -11.76 8.09
N GLN A 130 10.50 -12.80 7.39
CA GLN A 130 11.10 -14.13 7.43
C GLN A 130 12.56 -14.11 6.94
N SER A 131 12.85 -13.41 5.84
CA SER A 131 14.21 -13.32 5.31
C SER A 131 15.15 -12.59 6.28
N TRP A 132 14.66 -11.51 6.90
CA TRP A 132 15.38 -10.78 7.94
C TRP A 132 15.67 -11.64 9.16
N VAL A 133 14.67 -12.37 9.67
CA VAL A 133 14.83 -13.28 10.81
C VAL A 133 15.83 -14.39 10.50
N ARG A 134 15.76 -14.98 9.30
CA ARG A 134 16.71 -16.02 8.86
C ARG A 134 18.14 -15.46 8.80
N MET A 135 18.33 -14.31 8.16
CA MET A 135 19.63 -13.64 8.09
C MET A 135 20.17 -13.30 9.47
N TRP A 136 19.33 -12.75 10.35
CA TRP A 136 19.72 -12.38 11.71
C TRP A 136 20.17 -13.59 12.53
N ARG A 137 19.45 -14.71 12.46
CA ARG A 137 19.85 -15.95 13.15
C ARG A 137 21.23 -16.44 12.72
N ILE A 138 21.50 -16.45 11.41
CA ILE A 138 22.79 -16.86 10.86
C ILE A 138 23.89 -15.89 11.31
N ARG A 139 23.66 -14.58 11.18
CA ARG A 139 24.61 -13.55 11.60
C ARG A 139 24.93 -13.65 13.08
N ARG A 140 23.92 -13.84 13.95
CA ARG A 140 24.12 -14.03 15.39
C ARG A 140 24.96 -15.28 15.69
N ARG A 141 24.73 -16.40 15.00
CA ARG A 141 25.55 -17.61 15.15
C ARG A 141 26.99 -17.38 14.71
N TYR A 142 27.19 -16.74 13.55
CA TYR A 142 28.50 -16.39 13.03
C TYR A 142 29.27 -15.46 13.96
N CYS A 143 28.65 -14.38 14.45
CA CYS A 143 29.29 -13.46 15.40
C CYS A 143 29.69 -14.15 16.71
N ARG A 144 28.86 -15.06 17.24
CA ARG A 144 29.22 -15.85 18.42
C ARG A 144 30.46 -16.71 18.18
N LEU A 145 30.50 -17.44 17.06
CA LEU A 145 31.63 -18.28 16.70
C LEU A 145 32.90 -17.43 16.48
N LEU A 146 32.77 -16.30 15.79
CA LEU A 146 33.87 -15.39 15.52
C LEU A 146 34.43 -14.79 16.83
N ASN A 147 33.56 -14.41 17.76
CA ASN A 147 33.99 -13.92 19.07
C ASN A 147 34.70 -15.01 19.88
N ALA A 148 34.17 -16.24 19.89
CA ALA A 148 34.85 -17.37 20.54
C ALA A 148 36.23 -17.63 19.92
N ALA A 149 36.32 -17.66 18.58
CA ALA A 149 37.59 -17.84 17.87
C ALA A 149 38.58 -16.71 18.19
N ARG A 150 38.12 -15.44 18.24
CA ARG A 150 38.98 -14.30 18.63
C ARG A 150 39.52 -14.44 20.05
N ILE A 151 38.69 -14.87 21.01
CA ILE A 151 39.13 -15.09 22.40
C ILE A 151 40.20 -16.18 22.44
N ILE A 152 39.98 -17.31 21.76
CA ILE A 152 40.95 -18.42 21.70
C ILE A 152 42.26 -17.94 21.05
N GLN A 153 42.18 -17.22 19.94
CA GLN A 153 43.35 -16.68 19.25
C GLN A 153 44.10 -15.65 20.11
N ALA A 154 43.39 -14.77 20.83
CA ALA A 154 44.00 -13.79 21.71
C ALA A 154 44.71 -14.48 22.89
N TYR A 155 44.06 -15.48 23.49
CA TYR A 155 44.68 -16.30 24.54
C TYR A 155 45.93 -17.01 24.03
N TRP A 156 45.86 -17.64 22.85
CA TRP A 156 46.99 -18.34 22.26
C TRP A 156 48.14 -17.40 21.90
N ARG A 157 47.84 -16.20 21.36
CA ARG A 157 48.85 -15.17 21.11
C ARG A 157 49.49 -14.68 22.40
N CYS A 158 48.69 -14.37 23.41
CA CYS A 158 49.17 -13.93 24.72
C CYS A 158 50.05 -15.00 25.38
N HIS A 159 49.62 -16.27 25.37
CA HIS A 159 50.38 -17.40 25.90
C HIS A 159 51.70 -17.60 25.13
N THR A 160 51.68 -17.48 23.80
CA THR A 160 52.89 -17.61 22.96
C THR A 160 53.89 -16.48 23.19
N CYS A 161 53.42 -15.24 23.40
CA CYS A 161 54.27 -14.10 23.74
C CYS A 161 54.76 -14.16 25.20
N ALA A 162 53.97 -14.74 26.11
CA ALA A 162 54.40 -14.95 27.49
C ALA A 162 55.48 -16.04 27.59
N SER A 163 55.39 -17.10 26.77
CA SER A 163 56.39 -18.17 26.74
C SER A 163 57.64 -17.81 25.93
N ARG A 164 57.50 -16.97 24.90
CA ARG A 164 58.62 -16.41 24.14
C ARG A 164 59.02 -15.08 24.76
N GLY A 165 60.02 -15.12 25.65
CA GLY A 165 60.52 -13.92 26.30
C GLY A 165 60.81 -12.77 25.32
N PHE A 166 60.62 -11.54 25.78
CA PHE A 166 60.81 -10.34 24.96
C PHE A 166 62.25 -9.83 25.07
N ILE A 167 62.83 -9.37 23.97
CA ILE A 167 64.17 -8.77 23.94
C ILE A 167 64.03 -7.28 23.66
N LYS A 168 64.50 -6.47 24.60
CA LYS A 168 64.57 -5.01 24.47
C LYS A 168 66.03 -4.61 24.30
N GLY A 169 66.38 -4.07 23.15
CA GLY A 169 67.72 -3.52 22.88
C GLY A 169 67.75 -2.01 23.09
N HIS A 170 68.69 -1.52 23.88
CA HIS A 170 69.08 -0.12 23.95
C HIS A 170 70.50 0.02 23.40
N TYR A 171 70.70 0.93 22.45
CA TYR A 171 72.02 1.20 21.89
C TYR A 171 72.35 2.68 22.02
N ARG A 172 73.59 2.98 22.41
CA ARG A 172 74.13 4.34 22.45
C ARG A 172 75.40 4.39 21.61
N VAL A 173 75.36 5.19 20.56
CA VAL A 173 76.52 5.40 19.68
C VAL A 173 77.31 6.60 20.19
N THR A 174 78.59 6.40 20.49
CA THR A 174 79.55 7.47 20.78
C THR A 174 80.64 7.49 19.70
N ALA A 175 81.41 8.58 19.61
CA ALA A 175 82.38 8.77 18.52
C ALA A 175 83.40 7.62 18.38
N ASN A 176 83.76 6.96 19.48
CA ASN A 176 84.83 5.96 19.51
C ASN A 176 84.32 4.54 19.86
N GLN A 177 83.07 4.41 20.32
CA GLN A 177 82.52 3.16 20.85
C GLN A 177 81.00 3.08 20.65
N LEU A 178 80.49 1.88 20.38
CA LEU A 178 79.07 1.54 20.39
C LEU A 178 78.76 0.77 21.67
N HIS A 179 77.91 1.33 22.53
CA HIS A 179 77.41 0.66 23.73
C HIS A 179 76.08 -0.01 23.41
N LEU A 180 76.01 -1.32 23.54
CA LEU A 180 74.84 -2.14 23.30
C LEU A 180 74.39 -2.78 24.61
N GLU A 181 73.12 -2.59 24.99
CA GLU A 181 72.51 -3.19 26.18
C GLU A 181 71.26 -3.94 25.73
N LEU A 182 71.24 -5.26 25.95
CA LEU A 182 70.10 -6.12 25.68
C LEU A 182 69.49 -6.57 27.00
N GLU A 183 68.22 -6.24 27.21
CA GLU A 183 67.40 -6.76 28.30
C GLU A 183 66.52 -7.89 27.73
N ILE A 184 66.74 -9.11 28.22
CA ILE A 184 66.00 -10.30 27.83
C ILE A 184 65.08 -10.68 29.00
N LEU A 185 63.77 -10.60 28.78
CA LEU A 185 62.74 -10.94 29.76
C LEU A 185 62.18 -12.34 29.44
N LEU A 186 62.79 -13.39 29.98
CA LEU A 186 62.18 -14.72 30.03
C LEU A 186 61.47 -14.86 31.37
N GLY A 187 60.30 -15.52 31.43
CA GLY A 187 59.38 -15.53 32.57
C GLY A 187 59.91 -15.93 33.97
N SER A 188 61.21 -16.20 34.12
CA SER A 188 61.92 -16.39 35.40
C SER A 188 62.64 -15.12 35.92
N GLY A 189 62.71 -14.02 35.15
CA GLY A 189 63.33 -12.75 35.55
C GLY A 189 64.09 -12.04 34.40
N PRO A 190 64.37 -10.73 34.51
CA PRO A 190 65.18 -10.00 33.53
C PRO A 190 66.65 -10.43 33.57
N CYS A 191 67.23 -10.77 32.42
CA CYS A 191 68.68 -10.85 32.25
C CYS A 191 69.17 -9.71 31.35
N ILE A 192 70.23 -9.01 31.79
CA ILE A 192 70.80 -7.85 31.12
C ILE A 192 72.18 -8.24 30.59
N VAL A 193 72.39 -8.05 29.29
CA VAL A 193 73.66 -8.30 28.60
C VAL A 193 74.15 -6.98 28.01
N SER A 194 75.30 -6.49 28.47
CA SER A 194 75.91 -5.25 27.98
C SER A 194 77.23 -5.52 27.27
N GLU A 195 77.42 -4.96 26.07
CA GLU A 195 78.63 -5.08 25.27
C GLU A 195 79.07 -3.71 24.72
N CYS A 196 80.39 -3.45 24.70
CA CYS A 196 80.98 -2.23 24.16
C CYS A 196 81.86 -2.58 22.95
N ILE A 197 81.41 -2.20 21.75
CA ILE A 197 82.13 -2.46 20.50
C ILE A 197 82.91 -1.21 20.10
N PRO A 198 84.26 -1.23 20.06
CA PRO A 198 85.05 -0.10 19.59
C PRO A 198 84.81 0.13 18.09
N LEU A 199 84.53 1.38 17.72
CA LEU A 199 84.33 1.74 16.31
C LEU A 199 85.68 2.13 15.69
N PRO A 200 86.04 1.58 14.51
CA PRO A 200 87.26 1.97 13.83
C PRO A 200 87.15 3.44 13.42
N ILE A 201 87.91 4.30 14.09
CA ILE A 201 88.05 5.70 13.73
C ILE A 201 88.75 5.71 12.37
N LYS A 202 88.03 6.02 11.29
CA LYS A 202 88.66 6.37 10.01
C LYS A 202 89.35 7.72 10.22
N GLN A 203 90.67 7.68 10.35
CA GLN A 203 91.54 8.85 10.18
C GLN A 203 91.49 9.35 8.75
#